data_AF-A0A7C0X187-F1
#
_entry.id   AF-A0A7C0X187-F1
#
_cell.length_a   1.000
_cell.length_b   1.000
_cell.length_c   1.000
_cell.angle_alpha   90.00
_cell.angle_beta   90.00
_cell.angle_gamma   90.00
#
_symmetry.space_group_name_H-M   'P 1'
#
loop_
_entity.id
_entity.type
_entity.pdbx_description
1 polymer ?
#
loop_
_entity_poly.entity_id
_entity_poly.type
_entity_poly.pdbx_seq_one_letter_code
_entity_poly.pdbx_strand_id
1 'polypeptide(L)'
;MERITVRLPEKQIVALNALVERGDYASVSEVVRDAIREFLKKHGFGVNLADLMVERTKQLSEISESLNKIVEAEREIKYISGVDGCRLTR
;
A
#
# COMPACT_ATOMS: atom_id res chain seq x y z
N MET A 1 12.96 17.98 15.94
CA MET A 1 11.50 18.26 15.86
C MET A 1 11.31 19.76 15.80
N GLU A 2 10.37 20.22 14.98
CA GLU A 2 9.99 21.63 14.90
C GLU A 2 8.80 21.92 15.84
N ARG A 3 8.74 23.13 16.43
CA ARG A 3 7.69 23.50 17.39
C ARG A 3 6.58 24.29 16.70
N ILE A 4 5.35 23.81 16.85
CA ILE A 4 4.15 24.46 16.31
C ILE A 4 3.26 24.87 17.51
N THR A 5 2.70 26.08 17.46
CA THR A 5 1.71 26.55 18.44
C THR A 5 0.34 26.56 17.78
N VAL A 6 -0.60 25.79 18.34
CA VAL A 6 -1.99 25.70 17.84
C VAL A 6 -2.96 26.04 18.96
N ARG A 7 -4.12 26.61 18.60
CA ARG A 7 -5.22 26.82 19.54
C ARG A 7 -6.21 25.68 19.39
N LEU A 8 -6.53 25.02 20.50
CA LEU A 8 -7.49 23.92 20.55
C LEU A 8 -8.67 24.29 21.45
N PRO A 9 -9.88 23.80 21.16
CA PRO A 9 -11.03 23.92 22.04
C PRO A 9 -10.76 23.29 23.42
N GLU A 10 -11.28 23.90 24.48
CA GLU A 10 -11.07 23.43 25.87
C GLU A 10 -11.46 21.96 26.06
N LYS A 11 -12.59 21.53 25.47
CA LYS A 11 -13.04 20.12 25.55
C LYS A 11 -11.99 19.14 25.04
N GLN A 12 -11.25 19.50 24.00
CA GLN A 12 -10.20 18.65 23.44
C GLN A 12 -8.96 18.63 24.35
N ILE A 13 -8.61 19.76 24.95
CA ILE A 13 -7.50 19.85 25.92
C ILE A 13 -7.78 18.95 27.12
N VAL A 14 -9.00 18.99 27.66
CA VAL A 14 -9.43 18.11 28.77
C VAL A 14 -9.30 16.64 28.40
N ALA A 15 -9.76 16.24 27.20
CA ALA A 15 -9.64 14.86 26.74
C ALA A 15 -8.17 14.42 26.56
N LEU A 16 -7.31 15.29 26.03
CA LEU A 16 -5.88 15.01 25.87
C LEU A 16 -5.19 14.84 27.23
N ASN A 17 -5.51 15.68 28.21
CA ASN A 17 -4.96 15.55 29.56
C ASN A 17 -5.41 14.25 30.22
N ALA A 18 -6.67 13.85 30.07
CA ALA A 18 -7.18 12.60 30.62
C ALA A 18 -6.46 11.36 30.08
N LEU A 19 -6.01 11.37 28.82
CA LEU A 19 -5.21 10.28 28.23
C LEU A 19 -3.81 10.18 28.87
N VAL A 20 -3.21 11.33 29.19
CA VAL A 20 -1.92 11.37 29.89
C VAL A 20 -2.07 10.94 31.34
N GLU A 21 -3.13 11.39 32.02
CA GLU A 21 -3.44 11.01 33.41
C GLU A 21 -3.71 9.51 33.57
N ARG A 22 -4.31 8.88 32.56
CA ARG A 22 -4.50 7.42 32.51
C ARG A 22 -3.19 6.64 32.33
N GLY A 23 -2.12 7.31 31.90
CA GLY A 23 -0.83 6.68 31.58
C GLY A 23 -0.78 6.04 30.19
N ASP A 24 -1.79 6.28 29.33
CA ASP A 24 -1.81 5.75 27.96
C ASP A 24 -0.73 6.41 27.08
N TYR A 25 -0.39 7.66 27.40
CA TYR A 25 0.65 8.45 26.72
C TYR A 25 1.51 9.21 27.74
N ALA A 26 2.79 9.42 27.43
CA ALA A 26 3.72 10.10 28.33
C ALA A 26 3.54 11.63 28.33
N SER A 27 2.96 12.22 27.27
CA SER A 27 2.70 13.65 27.20
C SER A 27 1.60 14.01 26.19
N VAL A 28 0.97 15.17 26.36
CA VAL A 28 -0.01 15.70 25.38
C VAL A 28 0.60 15.83 23.98
N SER A 29 1.87 16.26 23.91
CA SER A 29 2.61 16.37 22.65
C SER A 29 2.76 15.03 21.93
N GLU A 30 2.83 13.92 22.66
CA GLU A 30 2.88 12.58 22.08
C GLU A 30 1.55 12.18 21.47
N VAL A 31 0.45 12.39 22.20
CA VAL A 31 -0.92 12.14 21.73
C VAL A 31 -1.17 12.89 20.42
N VAL A 32 -0.81 14.18 20.38
CA VAL A 32 -0.99 15.02 19.19
C VAL A 32 -0.17 14.52 18.01
N ARG A 33 1.10 14.11 18.23
CA ARG A 33 1.92 13.54 17.15
C ARG A 33 1.36 12.23 16.63
N ASP A 34 0.78 11.42 17.50
CA ASP A 34 0.16 10.15 17.12
C ASP A 34 -1.10 10.37 16.27
N ALA A 35 -1.98 11.26 16.72
CA ALA A 35 -3.16 11.67 15.98
C ALA A 35 -2.83 12.26 14.60
N ILE A 36 -1.77 13.09 14.51
CA ILE A 36 -1.30 13.64 13.23
C ILE A 36 -0.75 12.53 12.33
N ARG A 37 0.03 11.58 12.85
CA ARG A 37 0.53 10.44 12.07
C ARG A 37 -0.61 9.61 11.50
N GLU A 38 -1.61 9.29 12.30
CA GLU A 38 -2.79 8.55 11.86
C GLU A 38 -3.60 9.35 10.82
N PHE A 39 -3.79 10.65 11.06
CA PHE A 39 -4.45 11.54 10.11
C PHE A 39 -3.73 11.58 8.76
N LEU A 40 -2.40 11.74 8.76
CA LEU A 40 -1.58 11.75 7.55
C LEU A 40 -1.63 10.39 6.83
N LYS A 41 -1.59 9.29 7.58
CA LYS A 41 -1.74 7.94 7.03
C LYS A 41 -3.08 7.77 6.32
N LYS A 42 -4.18 8.24 6.93
CA LYS A 42 -5.52 8.20 6.33
C LYS A 42 -5.63 9.00 5.04
N HIS A 43 -4.88 10.10 4.91
CA HIS A 43 -4.89 10.96 3.72
C HIS A 43 -3.80 10.60 2.71
N GLY A 44 -3.16 9.43 2.84
CA GLY A 44 -2.18 8.93 1.88
C GLY A 44 -0.79 9.57 1.98
N PHE A 45 -0.55 10.42 2.99
CA PHE A 45 0.77 11.00 3.27
C PHE A 45 1.63 10.10 4.17
N GLY A 46 1.02 9.14 4.88
CA GLY A 46 1.71 8.26 5.84
C GLY A 46 2.35 7.00 5.24
N VAL A 47 2.37 6.88 3.92
CA VAL A 47 3.18 5.91 3.19
C VAL A 47 4.10 6.72 2.29
N ASN A 48 5.40 6.45 2.34
CA ASN A 48 6.27 6.93 1.27
C ASN A 48 5.64 6.40 -0.02
N LEU A 49 5.26 7.29 -0.92
CA LEU A 49 4.79 6.90 -2.25
C LEU A 49 5.79 5.91 -2.89
N ALA A 50 7.08 6.04 -2.54
CA ALA A 50 8.14 5.10 -2.84
C ALA A 50 7.89 3.68 -2.32
N ASP A 51 7.49 3.48 -1.05
CA ASP A 51 7.25 2.14 -0.48
C ASP A 51 6.07 1.44 -1.18
N LEU A 52 5.00 2.19 -1.45
CA LEU A 52 3.86 1.68 -2.20
C LEU A 52 4.24 1.35 -3.66
N MET A 53 5.07 2.17 -4.29
CA MET A 53 5.59 1.89 -5.64
C MET A 53 6.47 0.64 -5.67
N VAL A 54 7.32 0.44 -4.66
CA VAL A 54 8.19 -0.74 -4.53
C VAL A 54 7.37 -2.03 -4.40
N GLU A 55 6.31 -2.02 -3.58
CA GLU A 55 5.42 -3.19 -3.46
C GLU A 55 4.72 -3.49 -4.80
N ARG A 56 4.28 -2.45 -5.51
CA ARG A 56 3.58 -2.59 -6.79
C ARG A 56 4.52 -3.03 -7.93
N THR A 57 5.78 -2.59 -7.96
CA THR A 57 6.76 -3.06 -8.95
C THR A 57 7.10 -4.53 -8.75
N LYS A 58 7.23 -4.98 -7.50
CA LYS A 58 7.47 -6.39 -7.17
C LYS A 58 6.30 -7.30 -7.61
N GLN A 59 5.07 -6.86 -7.35
CA GLN A 59 3.88 -7.56 -7.85
C GLN A 59 3.84 -7.61 -9.39
N LEU A 60 4.20 -6.52 -10.07
CA LEU A 60 4.24 -6.50 -11.54
C LEU A 60 5.28 -7.48 -12.13
N SER A 61 6.44 -7.66 -11.49
CA SER A 61 7.42 -8.66 -11.93
C SER A 61 6.93 -10.09 -11.76
N GLU A 62 6.28 -10.40 -10.64
CA GLU A 62 5.75 -11.75 -10.38
C GLU A 62 4.61 -12.11 -11.38
N ILE A 63 3.80 -11.11 -11.75
CA ILE A 63 2.75 -11.27 -12.77
C ILE A 63 3.35 -11.51 -14.15
N SER A 64 4.39 -10.77 -14.55
CA SER A 64 4.99 -10.93 -15.89
C SER A 64 5.64 -12.29 -16.07
N GLU A 65 6.29 -12.83 -15.04
CA GLU A 65 6.85 -14.18 -15.04
C GLU A 65 5.76 -15.24 -15.18
N SER A 66 4.63 -15.04 -14.50
CA SER A 66 3.48 -15.95 -14.59
C SER A 66 2.87 -15.93 -15.99
N LEU A 67 2.76 -14.76 -16.61
CA LEU A 67 2.28 -14.61 -17.99
C LEU A 67 3.22 -15.27 -19.00
N ASN A 68 4.54 -15.14 -18.84
CA ASN A 68 5.50 -15.79 -19.73
C ASN A 68 5.34 -17.32 -19.75
N LYS A 69 5.15 -17.94 -18.58
CA LYS A 69 4.90 -19.39 -18.48
C LYS A 69 3.60 -19.81 -19.17
N ILE A 70 2.56 -18.98 -19.09
CA ILE A 70 1.27 -19.23 -19.78
C ILE A 70 1.45 -19.14 -21.29
N VAL A 71 2.16 -18.10 -21.79
CA VAL A 71 2.44 -17.93 -23.22
C VAL A 71 3.30 -19.07 -23.76
N GLU A 72 4.27 -19.54 -22.99
CA GLU A 72 5.08 -20.71 -23.33
C GLU A 72 4.22 -21.98 -23.41
N ALA A 73 3.32 -22.19 -22.44
CA ALA A 73 2.39 -23.31 -22.48
C ALA A 73 1.42 -23.24 -23.66
N GLU A 74 0.93 -22.05 -24.05
CA GLU A 74 0.10 -21.87 -25.24
C GLU A 74 0.85 -22.21 -26.53
N ARG A 75 2.16 -21.88 -26.62
CA ARG A 75 2.99 -22.27 -27.77
C ARG A 75 3.17 -23.79 -27.85
N GLU A 76 3.36 -24.45 -26.71
CA GLU A 76 3.45 -25.91 -26.66
C GLU A 76 2.13 -26.59 -27.02
N ILE A 77 1.00 -26.07 -26.51
CA ILE A 77 -0.34 -26.55 -26.88
C ILE A 77 -0.58 -26.36 -28.37
N LYS A 78 -0.20 -25.22 -28.95
CA LYS A 78 -0.30 -24.97 -30.39
C LYS A 78 0.52 -25.98 -31.21
N TYR A 79 1.73 -26.31 -30.75
CA TYR A 79 2.61 -27.29 -31.41
C TYR A 79 2.06 -28.73 -31.30
N ILE A 80 1.47 -29.10 -30.16
CA ILE A 80 0.83 -30.42 -29.95
C ILE A 80 -0.49 -30.54 -30.72
N SER A 81 -1.25 -29.45 -30.86
CA SER A 81 -2.54 -29.43 -31.56
C SER A 81 -2.43 -29.59 -33.09
N GLY A 82 -1.22 -29.54 -33.67
CA GLY A 82 -0.97 -29.93 -35.06
C GLY A 82 -1.90 -29.28 -36.09
N VAL A 83 -2.37 -28.06 -35.85
CA VAL A 83 -3.26 -27.36 -36.79
C VAL A 83 -2.44 -26.57 -37.83
N ASP A 84 -1.39 -27.19 -38.37
CA ASP A 84 -0.78 -26.75 -39.61
C ASP A 84 -1.50 -27.44 -40.77
N GLY A 85 -2.60 -26.80 -41.18
CA GLY A 85 -3.25 -26.94 -42.48
C GLY A 85 -3.20 -28.30 -43.17
N CYS A 86 -4.14 -29.19 -42.86
CA CYS A 86 -4.61 -30.15 -43.86
C CYS A 86 -5.16 -29.37 -45.06
N ARG A 87 -4.31 -29.16 -46.08
CA ARG A 87 -4.76 -28.83 -47.44
C ARG A 87 -5.57 -30.02 -47.98
N LEU A 88 -6.89 -29.95 -47.81
CA LEU A 88 -7.83 -30.71 -48.63
C LEU A 88 -7.84 -30.10 -50.03
N THR A 89 -6.89 -30.49 -50.87
CA THR A 89 -7.03 -30.37 -52.32
C THR A 89 -7.23 -31.76 -52.89
N ARG A 90 -8.37 -31.92 -53.58
CA ARG A 90 -8.84 -33.09 -54.31
C ARG A 90 -7.78 -33.68 -55.25
#